data_AF-A0A4Q2M7I1-F1
#
_entry.id   AF-A0A4Q2M7I1-F1
#
_cell.length_a   1.000
_cell.length_b   1.000
_cell.length_c   1.000
_cell.angle_alpha   90.00
_cell.angle_beta   90.00
_cell.angle_gamma   90.00
#
_symmetry.space_group_name_H-M   'P 1'
#
loop_
_entity.id
_entity.type
_entity.pdbx_description
1 polymer ?
#
loop_
_entity_poly.entity_id
_entity_poly.type
_entity_poly.pdbx_seq_one_letter_code
_entity_poly.pdbx_strand_id
1 'polypeptide(L)'
;MSDTDVDVEILAADATGRWAPWRDRLTQIGEAIPVDPPANDFSLIPGAGDVAAAYARAAERLRTYIGEGAVAFQRFYDMIDETCVEYLEDEGVSEAEIAAFRQRAGLE
;
A
#
# COMPACT_ATOMS: atom_id res chain seq x y z
N MET A 1 18.59 12.59 -28.16
CA MET A 1 18.34 11.65 -27.05
C MET A 1 17.27 10.71 -27.56
N SER A 2 17.36 9.39 -27.36
CA SER A 2 16.33 8.50 -27.88
C SER A 2 15.02 8.79 -27.16
N ASP A 3 14.03 9.29 -27.90
CA ASP A 3 12.62 9.27 -27.49
C ASP A 3 12.29 7.82 -27.15
N THR A 4 12.30 7.53 -25.86
CA THR A 4 11.61 6.34 -25.39
C THR A 4 10.21 6.84 -25.17
N ASP A 5 9.31 6.64 -26.14
CA ASP A 5 7.88 6.82 -25.90
C ASP A 5 7.54 6.03 -24.65
N VAL A 6 7.15 6.72 -23.59
CA VAL A 6 6.80 6.09 -22.33
C VAL A 6 5.39 5.54 -22.48
N ASP A 7 5.29 4.21 -22.44
CA ASP A 7 4.01 3.54 -22.52
C ASP A 7 3.26 3.67 -21.18
N VAL A 8 2.35 4.65 -21.12
CA VAL A 8 1.50 4.93 -19.95
C VAL A 8 0.61 3.75 -19.57
N GLU A 9 0.28 2.85 -20.49
CA GLU A 9 -0.48 1.63 -20.17
C GLU A 9 0.37 0.65 -19.35
N ILE A 10 1.67 0.54 -19.67
CA ILE A 10 2.59 -0.30 -18.90
C ILE A 10 2.78 0.28 -17.50
N LEU A 11 2.91 1.59 -17.38
CA LEU A 11 3.02 2.26 -16.08
C LEU A 11 1.77 2.02 -15.22
N ALA A 12 0.58 2.26 -15.79
CA ALA A 12 -0.67 2.03 -15.08
C ALA A 12 -0.88 0.55 -14.69
N ALA A 13 -0.45 -0.38 -15.55
CA ALA A 13 -0.48 -1.81 -15.25
C ALA A 13 0.51 -2.19 -14.12
N ASP A 14 1.65 -1.51 -13.98
CA ASP A 14 2.58 -1.72 -12.86
C ASP A 14 1.98 -1.20 -11.55
N ALA A 15 1.39 0.01 -11.57
CA ALA A 15 0.66 0.61 -10.44
C ALA A 15 -0.42 -0.34 -9.91
N THR A 16 -1.35 -0.75 -10.78
CA THR A 16 -2.50 -1.58 -10.40
C THR A 16 -2.18 -3.06 -10.23
N GLY A 17 -1.19 -3.57 -10.96
CA GLY A 17 -0.82 -4.99 -10.93
C GLY A 17 0.19 -5.34 -9.84
N ARG A 18 0.96 -4.37 -9.33
CA ARG A 18 1.99 -4.63 -8.31
C ARG A 18 1.83 -3.75 -7.08
N TRP A 19 1.80 -2.43 -7.23
CA TRP A 19 1.87 -1.52 -6.09
C TRP A 19 0.60 -1.55 -5.23
N ALA A 20 -0.58 -1.39 -5.85
CA ALA A 20 -1.84 -1.47 -5.14
C ALA A 20 -2.11 -2.85 -4.48
N PRO A 21 -1.89 -4.00 -5.15
CA PRO A 21 -2.08 -5.31 -4.54
C PRO A 21 -1.16 -5.55 -3.33
N TRP A 22 0.09 -5.08 -3.39
CA TRP A 22 1.00 -5.19 -2.25
C TRP A 22 0.64 -4.27 -1.10
N ARG A 23 0.20 -3.03 -1.38
CA ARG A 23 -0.41 -2.16 -0.36
C ARG A 23 -1.55 -2.89 0.35
N ASP A 24 -2.51 -3.42 -0.40
CA ASP A 24 -3.69 -4.09 0.17
C ASP A 24 -3.30 -5.31 1.00
N ARG A 25 -2.33 -6.09 0.51
CA ARG A 25 -1.80 -7.23 1.24
C ARG A 25 -1.12 -6.82 2.55
N LEU A 26 -0.32 -5.76 2.55
CA LEU A 26 0.31 -5.25 3.77
C LEU A 26 -0.74 -4.75 4.77
N THR A 27 -1.76 -4.03 4.31
CA THR A 27 -2.89 -3.62 5.15
C THR A 27 -3.56 -4.82 5.80
N GLN A 28 -3.91 -5.85 5.02
CA GLN A 28 -4.54 -7.07 5.54
C GLN A 28 -3.65 -7.81 6.55
N ILE A 29 -2.34 -7.92 6.28
CA ILE A 29 -1.39 -8.53 7.22
C ILE A 29 -1.35 -7.73 8.52
N GLY A 30 -1.29 -6.39 8.44
CA GLY A 30 -1.28 -5.51 9.60
C GLY A 30 -2.54 -5.65 10.46
N GLU A 31 -3.71 -5.71 9.82
CA GLU A 31 -5.01 -5.91 10.50
C GLU A 31 -5.14 -7.29 11.15
N ALA A 32 -4.49 -8.31 10.59
CA ALA A 32 -4.51 -9.67 11.13
C ALA A 32 -3.60 -9.86 12.37
N ILE A 33 -2.75 -8.88 12.72
CA ILE A 33 -1.88 -8.98 13.90
C ILE A 33 -2.73 -8.83 15.17
N PRO A 34 -2.73 -9.84 16.06
CA PRO A 34 -3.41 -9.71 17.35
C PRO A 34 -2.59 -8.79 18.25
N VAL A 35 -3.09 -7.60 18.56
CA VAL A 35 -2.41 -6.61 19.43
C VAL A 35 -2.80 -6.72 20.90
N ASP A 36 -3.94 -7.33 21.20
CA ASP A 36 -4.45 -7.48 22.58
C ASP A 36 -4.92 -8.91 22.86
N PRO A 37 -3.99 -9.88 22.89
CA PRO A 37 -4.33 -11.24 23.29
C PRO A 37 -4.66 -11.29 24.79
N PRO A 38 -5.69 -12.03 25.20
CA PRO A 38 -6.02 -12.16 26.59
C PRO A 38 -4.90 -12.91 27.35
N ALA A 39 -4.57 -12.46 28.56
CA ALA A 39 -3.37 -12.92 29.30
C ALA A 39 -3.35 -14.44 29.58
N ASN A 40 -4.52 -15.07 29.66
CA ASN A 40 -4.68 -16.51 29.80
C ASN A 40 -4.23 -17.31 28.58
N ASP A 41 -4.07 -16.68 27.41
CA ASP A 41 -3.48 -17.31 26.21
C ASP A 41 -1.97 -17.56 26.39
N PHE A 42 -1.30 -16.84 27.30
CA PHE A 42 0.12 -17.05 27.59
C PHE A 42 0.34 -18.01 28.76
N SER A 43 -0.32 -17.79 29.89
CA SER A 43 -0.21 -18.64 31.08
C SER A 43 -1.27 -18.30 32.13
N LEU A 44 -1.51 -19.25 33.04
CA LEU A 44 -2.34 -19.06 34.25
C LEU A 44 -1.50 -18.69 35.50
N ILE A 45 -0.18 -18.61 35.36
CA ILE A 45 0.77 -18.39 36.46
C ILE A 45 1.05 -16.88 36.62
N PRO A 46 1.32 -16.37 37.84
CA PRO A 46 1.78 -14.99 38.06
C PRO A 46 2.94 -14.60 37.14
N GLY A 47 2.89 -13.39 36.57
CA GLY A 47 3.84 -12.90 35.56
C GLY A 47 3.37 -13.02 34.10
N ALA A 48 2.28 -13.76 33.84
CA ALA A 48 1.67 -13.84 32.51
C ALA A 48 1.23 -12.47 31.96
N GLY A 49 0.80 -11.55 32.83
CA GLY A 49 0.44 -10.19 32.45
C GLY A 49 1.61 -9.39 31.88
N ASP A 50 2.82 -9.56 32.42
CA ASP A 50 4.02 -8.87 31.91
C ASP A 50 4.41 -9.40 30.53
N VAL A 51 4.27 -10.72 30.31
CA VAL A 51 4.49 -11.36 29.01
C VAL A 51 3.45 -10.89 27.99
N ALA A 52 2.17 -10.87 28.35
CA ALA A 52 1.09 -10.36 27.50
C ALA A 52 1.31 -8.89 27.13
N ALA A 53 1.71 -8.05 28.09
CA ALA A 53 2.04 -6.63 27.83
C ALA A 53 3.30 -6.45 26.97
N ALA A 54 4.31 -7.31 27.10
CA ALA A 54 5.48 -7.30 26.22
C ALA A 54 5.11 -7.70 24.79
N TYR A 55 4.29 -8.74 24.64
CA TYR A 55 3.76 -9.16 23.35
C TYR A 55 2.92 -8.05 22.71
N ALA A 56 1.97 -7.45 23.43
CA ALA A 56 1.08 -6.41 22.90
C ALA A 56 1.89 -5.23 22.31
N ARG A 57 2.91 -4.78 23.05
CA ARG A 57 3.84 -3.74 22.56
C ARG A 57 4.62 -4.16 21.31
N ALA A 58 5.04 -5.42 21.22
CA ALA A 58 5.74 -5.92 20.03
C ALA A 58 4.80 -6.03 18.82
N ALA A 59 3.57 -6.52 19.05
CA ALA A 59 2.52 -6.63 18.04
C ALA A 59 2.11 -5.25 17.49
N GLU A 60 1.93 -4.26 18.37
CA GLU A 60 1.65 -2.88 17.97
C GLU A 60 2.77 -2.30 17.09
N ARG A 61 4.03 -2.47 17.49
CA ARG A 61 5.18 -2.00 16.71
C ARG A 61 5.25 -2.66 15.34
N LEU A 62 5.01 -3.97 15.27
CA LEU A 62 4.98 -4.71 14.01
C LEU A 62 3.85 -4.20 13.11
N ARG A 63 2.64 -4.02 13.66
CA ARG A 63 1.51 -3.46 12.92
C ARG A 63 1.81 -2.07 12.39
N THR A 64 2.41 -1.19 13.20
CA THR A 64 2.84 0.15 12.76
C THR A 64 3.83 0.06 11.61
N TYR A 65 4.87 -0.75 11.73
CA TYR A 65 5.89 -0.88 10.69
C TYR A 65 5.32 -1.42 9.37
N ILE A 66 4.40 -2.39 9.44
CA ILE A 66 3.70 -2.90 8.25
C ILE A 66 2.80 -1.82 7.64
N GLY A 67 2.11 -1.04 8.46
CA GLY A 67 1.29 0.10 8.01
C GLY A 67 2.12 1.18 7.31
N GLU A 68 3.30 1.52 7.85
CA GLU A 68 4.26 2.41 7.19
C GLU A 68 4.70 1.88 5.82
N GLY A 69 4.92 0.56 5.72
CA GLY A 69 5.15 -0.12 4.45
C GLY A 69 3.98 0.04 3.47
N ALA A 70 2.74 -0.20 3.91
CA ALA A 70 1.55 -0.03 3.07
C ALA A 70 1.43 1.43 2.55
N VAL A 71 1.71 2.42 3.40
CA VAL A 71 1.75 3.84 3.00
C VAL A 71 2.84 4.10 1.96
N ALA A 72 4.02 3.50 2.09
CA ALA A 72 5.07 3.64 1.09
C ALA A 72 4.65 3.06 -0.28
N PHE A 73 3.99 1.89 -0.29
CA PHE A 73 3.45 1.30 -1.53
C PHE A 73 2.35 2.18 -2.16
N GLN A 74 1.47 2.77 -1.35
CA GLN A 74 0.49 3.75 -1.83
C GLN A 74 1.17 4.94 -2.50
N ARG A 75 2.23 5.49 -1.90
CA ARG A 75 2.95 6.63 -2.50
C ARG A 75 3.57 6.30 -3.86
N PHE A 76 4.06 5.07 -4.05
CA PHE A 76 4.55 4.65 -5.37
C PHE A 76 3.43 4.52 -6.39
N TYR A 77 2.26 4.01 -5.97
CA TYR A 77 1.08 3.99 -6.81
C TYR A 77 0.66 5.41 -7.23
N ASP A 78 0.54 6.34 -6.27
CA ASP A 78 0.14 7.73 -6.53
C ASP A 78 1.14 8.43 -7.47
N MET A 79 2.44 8.23 -7.24
CA MET A 79 3.49 8.78 -8.09
C MET A 79 3.39 8.28 -9.53
N ILE A 80 3.06 7.00 -9.74
CA ILE A 80 2.89 6.45 -11.09
C ILE A 80 1.63 7.02 -11.75
N ASP A 81 0.53 7.15 -11.02
CA ASP A 81 -0.69 7.78 -11.52
C ASP A 81 -0.45 9.23 -11.96
N GLU A 82 0.18 10.03 -11.10
CA GLU A 82 0.60 11.40 -11.42
C GLU A 82 1.52 11.44 -12.65
N THR A 83 2.48 10.51 -12.74
CA THR A 83 3.37 10.40 -13.90
C THR A 83 2.60 10.10 -15.19
N CYS A 84 1.62 9.19 -15.16
CA CYS A 84 0.77 8.89 -16.32
C CYS A 84 -0.01 10.13 -16.78
N VAL A 85 -0.52 10.92 -15.84
CA VAL A 85 -1.21 12.18 -16.15
C VAL A 85 -0.25 13.16 -16.82
N GLU A 86 0.94 13.38 -16.27
CA GLU A 86 1.94 14.29 -16.83
C GLU A 86 2.31 13.92 -18.27
N TYR A 87 2.53 12.63 -18.57
CA TYR A 87 2.82 12.19 -19.94
C TYR A 87 1.67 12.43 -20.91
N LEU A 88 0.42 12.13 -20.49
CA LEU A 88 -0.75 12.34 -21.33
C LEU A 88 -1.00 13.84 -21.59
N GLU A 89 -0.75 14.70 -20.60
CA GLU A 89 -0.83 16.16 -20.75
C GLU A 89 0.22 16.67 -21.75
N ASP A 90 1.47 16.18 -21.67
CA ASP A 90 2.56 16.54 -22.60
C ASP A 90 2.25 16.08 -24.05
N GLU A 91 1.52 14.97 -24.21
CA GLU A 91 1.00 14.49 -25.51
C GLU A 91 -0.22 15.29 -26.02
N GLY A 92 -0.75 16.21 -25.22
CA GLY A 92 -1.89 17.06 -25.57
C GLY A 92 -3.25 16.36 -25.48
N VAL A 93 -3.34 15.28 -24.70
CA VAL A 93 -4.60 14.58 -24.42
C VAL A 93 -5.51 15.45 -23.55
N SER A 94 -6.81 15.46 -23.82
CA SER A 94 -7.74 16.30 -23.05
C SER A 94 -7.98 15.74 -21.64
N GLU A 95 -8.32 16.61 -20.68
CA GLU A 95 -8.67 16.20 -19.30
C GLU A 95 -9.76 15.10 -19.25
N ALA A 96 -10.73 15.15 -20.16
CA ALA A 96 -11.79 14.15 -20.25
C ALA A 96 -11.27 12.78 -20.69
N GLU A 97 -10.30 12.76 -21.60
CA GLU A 97 -9.63 11.54 -22.06
C GLU A 97 -8.67 10.99 -21.00
N ILE A 98 -7.96 11.85 -20.28
CA ILE A 98 -7.12 11.47 -19.13
C ILE A 98 -7.99 10.83 -18.03
N ALA A 99 -9.12 11.44 -17.69
CA ALA A 99 -10.06 10.88 -16.72
C ALA A 99 -10.60 9.51 -17.17
N ALA A 100 -10.94 9.36 -18.45
CA ALA A 100 -11.38 8.09 -19.02
C ALA A 100 -10.27 7.03 -19.01
N PHE A 101 -9.02 7.43 -19.26
CA PHE A 101 -7.85 6.57 -19.13
C PHE A 101 -7.68 6.08 -17.69
N ARG A 102 -7.63 6.99 -16.72
CA ARG A 102 -7.45 6.66 -15.29
C ARG A 102 -8.51 5.66 -14.82
N GLN A 103 -9.78 5.93 -15.12
CA GLN A 103 -10.88 5.03 -14.80
C GLN A 103 -10.72 3.64 -15.43
N ARG A 104 -10.37 3.56 -16.73
CA ARG A 104 -10.16 2.27 -17.43
C ARG A 104 -8.95 1.52 -16.87
N ALA A 105 -7.90 2.24 -16.52
CA ALA A 105 -6.65 1.69 -16.05
C ALA A 105 -6.67 1.31 -14.55
N GLY A 106 -7.73 1.67 -13.82
CA GLY A 106 -7.85 1.43 -12.38
C GLY A 106 -6.99 2.36 -11.54
N LEU A 107 -6.73 3.57 -12.06
CA LEU A 107 -6.11 4.68 -11.37
C LEU A 107 -7.23 5.60 -10.85
N GLU A 108 -7.39 5.74 -9.54
CA GLU A 108 -8.44 6.57 -8.92
C GLU A 108 -7.92 7.36 -7.72
#